data_AF-A0A0S8EL59-F1
#
_entry.id   AF-A0A0S8EL59-F1
#
_cell.length_a   1.000
_cell.length_b   1.000
_cell.length_c   1.000
_cell.angle_alpha   90.00
_cell.angle_beta   90.00
_cell.angle_gamma   90.00
#
_symmetry.space_group_name_H-M   'P 1'
#
loop_
_entity.id
_entity.type
_entity.pdbx_description
1 polymer ?
#
loop_
_entity_poly.entity_id
_entity_poly.type
_entity_poly.pdbx_seq_one_letter_code
_entity_poly.pdbx_strand_id
1 'polypeptide(L)'
;MKVFARREPLLVRPGARFDCVGDGLCCSDIHAVGALSEDDCEMLSVISKDAIDRHQGEDAAVMMMRKDTGRCVFWSEQGCAIHSQLGPNMKPTPCIQFPYALTATPVGGRISTQHRCTCRTLGPLPPVSVEAARPCLLDSNGELKPEHVVLDEVAWSATESVSFAEYSAREAGLLSALMEGKQLTTVLQADPFPELDGMTWSDVVDELLEFQGPSRAATASRWFADAIGFLVDRRERSEKVRPWADAFERAAERVVEPVSPNEVFGDWLADELWSMRWTHYRVGDAPCHRAPHCRLAGHHDALERQRLRRRSGDDCGCDRDDRPVGACASRDPGVNA
;
A
#
# COMPACT_ATOMS: atom_id res chain seq x y z
N MET A 1 -2.80 10.41 34.13
CA MET A 1 -1.34 10.47 33.85
C MET A 1 -1.18 10.27 32.36
N LYS A 2 -0.53 11.17 31.61
CA LYS A 2 -0.42 11.05 30.15
C LYS A 2 0.56 9.92 29.83
N VAL A 3 0.09 8.82 29.26
CA VAL A 3 0.97 7.71 28.84
C VAL A 3 1.51 8.03 27.44
N PHE A 4 2.83 8.07 27.32
CA PHE A 4 3.52 8.30 26.06
C PHE A 4 3.71 6.98 25.29
N ALA A 5 3.69 7.07 23.96
CA ALA A 5 4.03 5.95 23.10
C ALA A 5 5.49 5.52 23.29
N ARG A 6 5.72 4.20 23.21
CA ARG A 6 7.02 3.56 23.37
C ARG A 6 7.34 2.77 22.10
N ARG A 7 8.63 2.74 21.75
CA ARG A 7 9.14 1.91 20.64
C ARG A 7 9.53 0.51 21.11
N GLU A 8 9.74 0.33 22.41
CA GLU A 8 10.15 -0.91 23.06
C GLU A 8 9.21 -1.27 24.23
N PRO A 9 9.02 -2.56 24.56
CA PRO A 9 9.54 -3.72 23.83
C PRO A 9 8.90 -3.86 22.43
N LEU A 10 9.61 -4.51 21.51
CA LEU A 10 9.04 -4.90 20.22
C LEU A 10 8.07 -6.08 20.38
N LEU A 11 6.87 -5.92 19.84
CA LEU A 11 5.75 -6.86 19.96
C LEU A 11 5.33 -7.33 18.56
N VAL A 12 5.67 -8.56 18.22
CA VAL A 12 5.23 -9.19 16.98
C VAL A 12 3.74 -9.52 17.07
N ARG A 13 2.99 -9.20 16.02
CA ARG A 13 1.59 -9.58 15.90
C ARG A 13 1.44 -11.11 16.01
N PRO A 14 0.59 -11.62 16.92
CA PRO A 14 0.40 -13.05 17.10
C PRO A 14 0.11 -13.82 15.81
N GLY A 15 0.79 -14.95 15.60
CA GLY A 15 0.62 -15.78 14.41
C GLY A 15 1.17 -15.20 13.11
N ALA A 16 1.88 -14.07 13.15
CA ALA A 16 2.48 -13.49 11.95
C ALA A 16 3.52 -14.44 11.35
N ARG A 17 3.50 -14.61 10.03
CA ARG A 17 4.43 -15.45 9.29
C ARG A 17 4.95 -14.74 8.06
N PHE A 18 6.26 -14.65 7.88
CA PHE A 18 6.80 -14.01 6.70
C PHE A 18 8.20 -14.51 6.38
N ASP A 19 8.43 -14.74 5.09
CA ASP A 19 9.75 -14.81 4.48
C ASP A 19 9.65 -14.35 3.02
N CYS A 20 10.68 -13.73 2.49
CA CYS A 20 10.68 -13.25 1.10
C CYS A 20 11.15 -14.36 0.16
N VAL A 21 10.23 -14.93 -0.63
CA VAL A 21 10.57 -15.98 -1.61
C VAL A 21 10.82 -15.42 -3.02
N GLY A 22 10.89 -14.10 -3.18
CA GLY A 22 11.22 -13.46 -4.46
C GLY A 22 10.15 -13.62 -5.54
N ASP A 23 8.86 -13.62 -5.18
CA ASP A 23 7.76 -13.73 -6.14
C ASP A 23 7.60 -12.49 -7.05
N GLY A 24 8.16 -11.34 -6.65
CA GLY A 24 8.21 -10.12 -7.45
C GLY A 24 6.93 -9.32 -7.54
N LEU A 25 5.85 -9.71 -6.86
CA LEU A 25 4.61 -8.93 -6.88
C LEU A 25 4.83 -7.56 -6.22
N CYS A 26 5.52 -7.56 -5.07
CA CYS A 26 5.85 -6.34 -4.35
C CYS A 26 6.75 -5.38 -5.15
N CYS A 27 7.38 -5.87 -6.22
CA CYS A 27 8.21 -5.11 -7.15
C CYS A 27 7.44 -4.66 -8.41
N SER A 28 6.11 -4.51 -8.33
CA SER A 28 5.27 -4.11 -9.47
C SER A 28 4.57 -2.76 -9.27
N ASP A 29 3.96 -2.26 -10.35
CA ASP A 29 3.41 -0.92 -10.54
C ASP A 29 2.23 -0.53 -9.64
N ILE A 30 1.68 -1.45 -8.85
CA ILE A 30 0.65 -1.17 -7.84
C ILE A 30 1.22 -0.47 -6.59
N HIS A 31 2.54 -0.48 -6.37
CA HIS A 31 3.09 -0.11 -5.07
C HIS A 31 3.86 1.20 -4.97
N ALA A 32 4.09 1.93 -6.08
CA ALA A 32 4.86 3.18 -6.11
C ALA A 32 5.92 3.24 -4.99
N VAL A 33 7.00 2.47 -5.13
CA VAL A 33 7.88 2.14 -4.00
C VAL A 33 8.61 3.40 -3.52
N GLY A 34 8.22 3.88 -2.35
CA GLY A 34 8.69 5.13 -1.76
C GLY A 34 7.98 5.44 -0.43
N ALA A 35 8.16 6.64 0.14
CA ALA A 35 9.03 7.72 -0.34
C ALA A 35 10.52 7.37 -0.17
N LEU A 36 11.32 7.71 -1.17
CA LEU A 36 12.79 7.59 -1.16
C LEU A 36 13.40 8.79 -0.44
N SER A 37 14.43 8.57 0.39
CA SER A 37 15.24 9.67 0.92
C SER A 37 16.15 10.27 -0.18
N GLU A 38 16.77 11.41 0.11
CA GLU A 38 17.81 11.95 -0.79
C GLU A 38 19.00 10.99 -0.91
N ASP A 39 19.42 10.34 0.19
CA ASP A 39 20.47 9.32 0.15
C ASP A 39 20.08 8.12 -0.72
N ASP A 40 18.81 7.67 -0.65
CA ASP A 40 18.30 6.61 -1.53
C ASP A 40 18.36 7.08 -3.00
N CYS A 41 18.01 8.33 -3.27
CA CYS A 41 18.02 8.91 -4.61
C CYS A 41 19.45 9.03 -5.18
N GLU A 42 20.40 9.51 -4.39
CA GLU A 42 21.80 9.61 -4.78
C GLU A 42 22.37 8.23 -5.10
N MET A 43 22.16 7.25 -4.21
CA MET A 43 22.58 5.87 -4.41
C MET A 43 21.98 5.27 -5.69
N LEU A 44 20.66 5.37 -5.86
CA LEU A 44 19.98 4.77 -7.01
C LEU A 44 20.38 5.45 -8.34
N SER A 45 20.68 6.75 -8.34
CA SER A 45 21.13 7.49 -9.52
C SER A 45 22.50 7.02 -10.03
N VAL A 46 23.36 6.48 -9.16
CA VAL A 46 24.62 5.83 -9.56
C VAL A 46 24.36 4.52 -10.29
N ILE A 47 23.31 3.79 -9.90
CA ILE A 47 22.97 2.48 -10.46
C ILE A 47 22.19 2.65 -11.78
N SER A 48 21.21 3.54 -11.82
CA SER A 48 20.42 3.85 -13.00
C SER A 48 19.80 5.24 -12.93
N LYS A 49 19.94 6.02 -14.01
CA LYS A 49 19.37 7.37 -14.14
C LYS A 49 17.84 7.36 -14.25
N ASP A 50 17.26 6.23 -14.64
CA ASP A 50 15.81 6.08 -14.84
C ASP A 50 15.11 5.48 -13.61
N ALA A 51 15.83 5.32 -12.49
CA ALA A 51 15.33 4.62 -11.32
C ALA A 51 14.34 5.40 -10.48
N ILE A 52 14.27 6.72 -10.64
CA ILE A 52 13.59 7.63 -9.72
C ILE A 52 12.62 8.50 -10.51
N ASP A 53 11.40 8.62 -10.01
CA ASP A 53 10.47 9.68 -10.39
C ASP A 53 10.32 10.66 -9.23
N ARG A 54 10.24 11.95 -9.55
CA ARG A 54 9.97 13.00 -8.57
C ARG A 54 8.66 13.67 -8.93
N HIS A 55 7.67 13.54 -8.05
CA HIS A 55 6.39 14.18 -8.27
C HIS A 55 6.52 15.69 -8.05
N GLN A 56 6.27 16.47 -9.10
CA GLN A 56 6.29 17.93 -9.00
C GLN A 56 5.21 18.38 -8.00
N GLY A 57 5.61 19.09 -6.93
CA GLY A 57 4.70 19.64 -5.92
C GLY A 57 4.56 18.85 -4.61
N GLU A 58 5.11 17.63 -4.49
CA GLU A 58 4.99 16.84 -3.24
C GLU A 58 6.31 16.57 -2.51
N ASP A 59 7.44 17.11 -3.00
CA ASP A 59 8.80 16.83 -2.49
C ASP A 59 9.02 15.34 -2.17
N ALA A 60 8.46 14.49 -3.04
CA ALA A 60 8.43 13.05 -2.86
C ALA A 60 9.06 12.38 -4.08
N ALA A 61 10.02 11.50 -3.80
CA ALA A 61 10.66 10.64 -4.78
C ALA A 61 10.17 9.19 -4.62
N VAL A 62 9.90 8.53 -5.75
CA VAL A 62 9.47 7.12 -5.79
C VAL A 62 10.31 6.35 -6.80
N MET A 63 10.44 5.05 -6.61
CA MET A 63 11.13 4.19 -7.54
C MET A 63 10.27 3.94 -8.79
N MET A 64 10.89 4.07 -9.95
CA MET A 64 10.24 3.89 -11.24
C MET A 64 9.91 2.43 -11.56
N MET A 65 8.82 2.29 -12.30
CA MET A 65 8.32 1.03 -12.83
C MET A 65 8.39 1.10 -14.36
N ARG A 66 8.88 0.04 -14.99
CA ARG A 66 8.98 -0.03 -16.45
C ARG A 66 7.57 -0.08 -17.05
N LYS A 67 7.31 0.80 -18.01
CA LYS A 67 5.99 0.93 -18.67
C LYS A 67 5.56 -0.33 -19.42
N ASP A 68 6.51 -1.11 -19.92
CA ASP A 68 6.28 -2.31 -20.73
C ASP A 68 5.79 -3.52 -19.91
N THR A 69 6.24 -3.61 -18.65
CA THR A 69 6.08 -4.81 -17.82
C THR A 69 5.35 -4.53 -16.52
N GLY A 70 5.25 -3.26 -16.12
CA GLY A 70 4.69 -2.86 -14.83
C GLY A 70 5.53 -3.34 -13.65
N ARG A 71 6.84 -3.57 -13.86
CA ARG A 71 7.77 -4.05 -12.82
C ARG A 71 8.85 -3.00 -12.54
N CYS A 72 9.45 -3.07 -11.36
CA CYS A 72 10.58 -2.24 -10.95
C CYS A 72 11.69 -2.29 -12.00
N VAL A 73 12.37 -1.15 -12.24
CA VAL A 73 13.48 -1.06 -13.20
C VAL A 73 14.62 -2.05 -12.92
N PHE A 74 14.79 -2.47 -11.66
CA PHE A 74 15.80 -3.45 -11.25
C PHE A 74 15.30 -4.90 -11.29
N TRP A 75 14.08 -5.15 -11.74
CA TRP A 75 13.52 -6.49 -11.79
C TRP A 75 13.96 -7.27 -13.03
N SER A 76 14.39 -8.51 -12.83
CA SER A 76 14.73 -9.49 -13.86
C SER A 76 14.03 -10.84 -13.62
N GLU A 77 14.16 -11.80 -14.53
CA GLU A 77 13.66 -13.16 -14.32
C GLU A 77 14.35 -13.87 -13.13
N GLN A 78 15.58 -13.45 -12.80
CA GLN A 78 16.33 -13.95 -11.64
C GLN A 78 16.00 -13.18 -10.35
N GLY A 79 14.97 -12.33 -10.36
CA GLY A 79 14.57 -11.48 -9.25
C GLY A 79 15.18 -10.07 -9.31
N CYS A 80 15.28 -9.42 -8.15
CA CYS A 80 15.77 -8.06 -8.02
C CYS A 80 17.31 -7.99 -8.20
N ALA A 81 17.77 -7.26 -9.22
CA ALA A 81 19.18 -7.10 -9.56
C ALA A 81 19.99 -6.40 -8.46
N ILE A 82 19.38 -5.46 -7.71
CA ILE A 82 20.04 -4.87 -6.53
C ILE A 82 20.37 -5.98 -5.53
N HIS A 83 19.40 -6.85 -5.25
CA HIS A 83 19.59 -7.93 -4.29
C HIS A 83 20.62 -8.95 -4.78
N SER A 84 20.51 -9.40 -6.03
CA SER A 84 21.35 -10.49 -6.56
C SER A 84 22.77 -10.06 -6.95
N GLN A 85 22.98 -8.80 -7.36
CA GLN A 85 24.29 -8.34 -7.86
C GLN A 85 25.02 -7.42 -6.88
N LEU A 86 24.29 -6.57 -6.15
CA LEU A 86 24.87 -5.55 -5.28
C LEU A 86 24.77 -5.90 -3.79
N GLY A 87 23.91 -6.86 -3.45
CA GLY A 87 23.70 -7.36 -2.10
C GLY A 87 22.58 -6.63 -1.34
N PRO A 88 22.13 -7.19 -0.21
CA PRO A 88 20.96 -6.69 0.53
C PRO A 88 21.14 -5.27 1.09
N ASN A 89 22.38 -4.85 1.36
CA ASN A 89 22.70 -3.53 1.92
C ASN A 89 22.56 -2.39 0.90
N MET A 90 22.48 -2.71 -0.40
CA MET A 90 22.31 -1.73 -1.48
C MET A 90 20.83 -1.48 -1.82
N LYS A 91 19.92 -2.08 -1.05
CA LYS A 91 18.48 -1.80 -1.18
C LYS A 91 18.18 -0.41 -0.61
N PRO A 92 17.34 0.39 -1.29
CA PRO A 92 16.89 1.66 -0.71
C PRO A 92 16.02 1.40 0.53
N THR A 93 15.90 2.40 1.38
CA THR A 93 15.24 2.32 2.69
C THR A 93 13.84 1.68 2.62
N PRO A 94 12.93 2.06 1.70
CA PRO A 94 11.61 1.43 1.60
C PRO A 94 11.68 -0.08 1.27
N CYS A 95 12.68 -0.51 0.50
CA CYS A 95 12.89 -1.91 0.15
C CYS A 95 13.49 -2.72 1.32
N ILE A 96 14.28 -2.10 2.20
CA ILE A 96 14.80 -2.73 3.42
C ILE A 96 13.67 -2.91 4.43
N GLN A 97 12.85 -1.87 4.62
CA GLN A 97 11.78 -1.87 5.60
C GLN A 97 10.65 -2.84 5.22
N PHE A 98 10.29 -2.90 3.93
CA PHE A 98 9.18 -3.71 3.46
C PHE A 98 9.41 -5.23 3.66
N PRO A 99 8.41 -5.99 4.15
CA PRO A 99 7.03 -5.59 4.42
C PRO A 99 6.76 -5.24 5.89
N TYR A 100 7.79 -5.14 6.72
CA TYR A 100 7.61 -4.84 8.13
C TYR A 100 7.15 -3.39 8.32
N ALA A 101 6.35 -3.19 9.36
CA ALA A 101 5.92 -1.88 9.79
C ALA A 101 5.92 -1.81 11.31
N LEU A 102 6.27 -0.64 11.84
CA LEU A 102 6.35 -0.39 13.28
C LEU A 102 5.38 0.71 13.71
N THR A 103 4.54 0.38 14.68
CA THR A 103 3.67 1.36 15.36
C THR A 103 4.09 1.49 16.81
N ALA A 104 4.49 2.68 17.24
CA ALA A 104 4.78 2.97 18.64
C ALA A 104 3.47 3.10 19.42
N THR A 105 3.33 2.37 20.52
CA THR A 105 2.11 2.34 21.36
C THR A 105 2.47 2.51 22.84
N PRO A 106 1.50 2.76 23.74
CA PRO A 106 1.75 2.85 25.18
C PRO A 106 2.44 1.61 25.80
N VAL A 107 2.31 0.44 25.17
CA VAL A 107 2.84 -0.83 25.68
C VAL A 107 4.10 -1.33 24.94
N GLY A 108 4.54 -0.64 23.88
CA GLY A 108 5.70 -1.03 23.08
C GLY A 108 5.50 -0.81 21.58
N GLY A 109 6.50 -1.23 20.80
CA GLY A 109 6.47 -1.13 19.35
C GLY A 109 5.79 -2.34 18.72
N ARG A 110 4.59 -2.16 18.15
CA ARG A 110 3.87 -3.22 17.45
C ARG A 110 4.47 -3.44 16.05
N ILE A 111 4.96 -4.65 15.81
CA ILE A 111 5.44 -5.11 14.50
C ILE A 111 4.28 -5.76 13.77
N SER A 112 3.99 -5.25 12.57
CA SER A 112 3.03 -5.81 11.62
C SER A 112 3.71 -6.08 10.28
N THR A 113 3.02 -6.79 9.39
CA THR A 113 3.47 -7.04 8.01
C THR A 113 2.45 -6.55 6.99
N GLN A 114 2.92 -5.99 5.88
CA GLN A 114 2.06 -5.47 4.82
C GLN A 114 1.70 -6.57 3.80
N HIS A 115 0.40 -6.82 3.61
CA HIS A 115 -0.12 -7.83 2.66
C HIS A 115 0.02 -7.45 1.18
N ARG A 116 0.56 -6.26 0.90
CA ARG A 116 1.10 -5.90 -0.43
C ARG A 116 2.14 -6.91 -0.91
N CYS A 117 2.80 -7.63 -0.01
CA CYS A 117 3.67 -8.75 -0.34
C CYS A 117 2.85 -10.05 -0.46
N THR A 118 2.74 -10.65 -1.64
CA THR A 118 2.11 -11.98 -1.78
C THR A 118 2.84 -13.06 -1.03
N CYS A 119 4.15 -12.89 -0.79
CA CYS A 119 4.89 -13.79 0.08
C CYS A 119 4.25 -13.87 1.45
N ARG A 120 3.53 -12.84 1.93
CA ARG A 120 2.80 -12.86 3.20
C ARG A 120 1.52 -13.68 3.16
N THR A 121 0.90 -13.81 2.00
CA THR A 121 -0.47 -14.32 1.89
C THR A 121 -0.53 -15.75 1.34
N LEU A 122 0.47 -16.14 0.55
CA LEU A 122 0.46 -17.39 -0.20
C LEU A 122 1.50 -18.36 0.38
N GLY A 123 1.07 -19.58 0.69
CA GLY A 123 1.95 -20.70 1.05
C GLY A 123 2.46 -20.69 2.49
N PRO A 124 3.12 -21.79 2.92
CA PRO A 124 3.68 -21.90 4.26
C PRO A 124 4.87 -20.95 4.42
N LEU A 125 4.95 -20.30 5.58
CA LEU A 125 5.99 -19.33 5.92
C LEU A 125 6.42 -19.49 7.38
N PRO A 126 7.69 -19.19 7.71
CA PRO A 126 8.15 -19.18 9.09
C PRO A 126 7.45 -18.08 9.91
N PRO A 127 7.26 -18.28 11.22
CA PRO A 127 6.79 -17.21 12.10
C PRO A 127 7.72 -16.00 12.05
N VAL A 128 7.15 -14.80 12.10
CA VAL A 128 7.92 -13.56 12.28
C VAL A 128 8.55 -13.56 13.68
N SER A 129 9.81 -13.17 13.75
CA SER A 129 10.52 -12.97 15.01
C SER A 129 11.00 -11.51 15.13
N VAL A 130 11.24 -11.07 16.36
CA VAL A 130 11.81 -9.73 16.61
C VAL A 130 13.19 -9.62 15.98
N GLU A 131 14.00 -10.67 16.07
CA GLU A 131 15.37 -10.72 15.53
C GLU A 131 15.38 -10.55 14.01
N ALA A 132 14.44 -11.18 13.31
CA ALA A 132 14.32 -11.07 11.85
C ALA A 132 13.75 -9.72 11.41
N ALA A 133 12.80 -9.15 12.16
CA ALA A 133 12.14 -7.90 11.80
C ALA A 133 12.95 -6.66 12.18
N ARG A 134 13.65 -6.67 13.32
CA ARG A 134 14.31 -5.49 13.91
C ARG A 134 15.23 -4.76 12.92
N PRO A 135 16.12 -5.42 12.14
CA PRO A 135 17.00 -4.73 11.21
C PRO A 135 16.26 -3.89 10.16
N CYS A 136 15.04 -4.31 9.77
CA CYS A 136 14.19 -3.61 8.82
C CYS A 136 13.46 -2.39 9.44
N LEU A 137 13.50 -2.25 10.76
CA LEU A 137 12.77 -1.21 11.49
C LEU A 137 13.71 -0.12 12.03
N LEU A 138 15.00 -0.19 11.72
CA LEU A 138 15.99 0.80 12.13
C LEU A 138 16.16 1.88 11.07
N ASP A 139 16.40 3.10 11.50
CA ASP A 139 16.94 4.16 10.65
C ASP A 139 18.47 4.04 10.49
N SER A 140 19.07 4.99 9.77
CA SER A 140 20.51 5.05 9.53
C SER A 140 21.35 5.27 10.80
N ASN A 141 20.75 5.75 11.89
CA ASN A 141 21.40 5.90 13.19
C ASN A 141 21.27 4.64 14.06
N GLY A 142 20.58 3.62 13.57
CA GLY A 142 20.30 2.40 14.34
C GLY A 142 19.18 2.59 15.36
N GLU A 143 18.37 3.65 15.25
CA GLU A 143 17.19 3.84 16.10
C GLU A 143 15.94 3.23 15.47
N LEU A 144 15.02 2.74 16.30
CA LEU A 144 13.71 2.29 15.82
C LEU A 144 12.94 3.44 15.20
N LYS A 145 12.46 3.24 13.97
CA LYS A 145 11.70 4.20 13.18
C LYS A 145 10.23 3.78 13.08
N PRO A 146 9.35 4.23 14.01
CA PRO A 146 7.93 3.97 13.88
C PRO A 146 7.36 4.76 12.69
N GLU A 147 6.54 4.10 11.88
CA GLU A 147 5.75 4.74 10.84
C GLU A 147 4.53 5.45 11.41
N HIS A 148 4.06 4.96 12.58
CA HIS A 148 2.89 5.47 13.25
C HIS A 148 3.08 5.51 14.76
N VAL A 149 2.39 6.46 15.41
CA VAL A 149 2.37 6.65 16.85
C VAL A 149 0.93 6.68 17.34
N VAL A 150 0.60 5.74 18.22
CA VAL A 150 -0.68 5.69 18.93
C VAL A 150 -0.45 6.08 20.39
N LEU A 151 -1.27 7.01 20.88
CA LEU A 151 -1.23 7.46 22.27
C LEU A 151 -2.23 6.67 23.12
N ASP A 152 -2.39 7.08 24.38
CA ASP A 152 -3.27 6.41 25.33
C ASP A 152 -4.76 6.52 24.99
N GLU A 153 -5.16 7.54 24.23
CA GLU A 153 -6.55 7.73 23.80
C GLU A 153 -6.73 7.24 22.36
N VAL A 154 -7.62 6.27 22.16
CA VAL A 154 -7.92 5.66 20.87
C VAL A 154 -9.37 5.94 20.51
N ALA A 155 -9.61 6.61 19.39
CA ALA A 155 -10.96 6.81 18.87
C ALA A 155 -11.59 5.47 18.48
N TRP A 156 -12.67 5.09 19.16
CA TRP A 156 -13.38 3.82 18.94
C TRP A 156 -14.59 3.98 18.03
N SER A 157 -15.26 5.13 18.11
CA SER A 157 -16.35 5.53 17.22
C SER A 157 -16.31 7.05 16.99
N ALA A 158 -17.26 7.59 16.23
CA ALA A 158 -17.35 9.02 15.98
C ALA A 158 -17.56 9.84 17.27
N THR A 159 -18.11 9.20 18.32
CA THR A 159 -18.47 9.86 19.59
C THR A 159 -17.78 9.25 20.81
N GLU A 160 -17.04 8.15 20.65
CA GLU A 160 -16.41 7.41 21.74
C GLU A 160 -14.90 7.31 21.51
N SER A 161 -14.14 7.73 22.52
CA SER A 161 -12.72 7.38 22.68
C SER A 161 -12.58 6.42 23.86
N VAL A 162 -11.65 5.48 23.77
CA VAL A 162 -11.31 4.54 24.85
C VAL A 162 -9.83 4.65 25.18
N SER A 163 -9.44 4.17 26.37
CA SER A 163 -8.01 4.03 26.70
C SER A 163 -7.36 2.95 25.81
N PHE A 164 -6.05 3.02 25.61
CA PHE A 164 -5.32 1.99 24.86
C PHE A 164 -5.44 0.60 25.51
N ALA A 165 -5.44 0.55 26.84
CA ALA A 165 -5.63 -0.70 27.58
C ALA A 165 -7.01 -1.32 27.29
N GLU A 166 -8.06 -0.49 27.27
CA GLU A 166 -9.41 -0.94 26.91
C GLU A 166 -9.51 -1.34 25.44
N TYR A 167 -8.93 -0.55 24.52
CA TYR A 167 -8.82 -0.91 23.12
C TYR A 167 -8.16 -2.29 22.95
N SER A 168 -7.00 -2.51 23.58
CA SER A 168 -6.25 -3.75 23.47
C SER A 168 -7.02 -4.96 24.00
N ALA A 169 -7.84 -4.77 25.05
CA ALA A 169 -8.71 -5.83 25.57
C ALA A 169 -9.83 -6.19 24.57
N ARG A 170 -10.47 -5.18 23.96
CA ARG A 170 -11.50 -5.39 22.92
C ARG A 170 -10.90 -6.01 21.64
N GLU A 171 -9.72 -5.55 21.24
CA GLU A 171 -8.96 -6.01 20.08
C GLU A 171 -8.60 -7.49 20.17
N ALA A 172 -8.16 -7.97 21.33
CA ALA A 172 -7.69 -9.35 21.50
C ALA A 172 -8.74 -10.41 21.07
N GLY A 173 -10.02 -10.16 21.37
CA GLY A 173 -11.12 -11.05 20.97
C GLY A 173 -11.34 -11.08 19.45
N LEU A 174 -11.26 -9.90 18.80
CA LEU A 174 -11.36 -9.79 17.34
C LEU A 174 -10.17 -10.46 16.66
N LEU A 175 -8.96 -10.21 17.17
CA LEU A 175 -7.73 -10.78 16.62
C LEU A 175 -7.74 -12.31 16.67
N SER A 176 -8.15 -12.90 17.79
CA SER A 176 -8.30 -14.37 17.91
C SER A 176 -9.30 -14.91 16.90
N ALA A 177 -10.47 -14.27 16.76
CA ALA A 177 -11.50 -14.70 15.84
C ALA A 177 -11.07 -14.66 14.37
N LEU A 178 -10.32 -13.61 13.98
CA LEU A 178 -9.75 -13.48 12.63
C LEU A 178 -8.69 -14.56 12.37
N MET A 179 -7.79 -14.80 13.32
CA MET A 179 -6.73 -15.81 13.19
C MET A 179 -7.26 -17.25 13.18
N GLU A 180 -8.41 -17.51 13.79
CA GLU A 180 -9.11 -18.81 13.74
C GLU A 180 -9.81 -19.07 12.40
N GLY A 181 -9.80 -18.12 11.46
CA GLY A 181 -10.47 -18.27 10.17
C GLY A 181 -12.00 -18.25 10.26
N LYS A 182 -12.57 -17.62 11.30
CA LYS A 182 -14.02 -17.47 11.44
C LYS A 182 -14.59 -16.64 10.28
N GLN A 183 -15.89 -16.81 10.03
CA GLN A 183 -16.59 -16.08 8.98
C GLN A 183 -16.48 -14.56 9.20
N LEU A 184 -15.90 -13.86 8.21
CA LEU A 184 -15.54 -12.45 8.34
C LEU A 184 -16.73 -11.54 8.63
N THR A 185 -17.88 -11.77 7.99
CA THR A 185 -19.10 -10.98 8.24
C THR A 185 -19.58 -11.09 9.69
N THR A 186 -19.43 -12.27 10.31
CA THR A 186 -19.76 -12.47 11.72
C THR A 186 -18.75 -11.78 12.65
N VAL A 187 -17.45 -11.87 12.34
CA VAL A 187 -16.39 -11.24 13.14
C VAL A 187 -16.46 -9.71 13.06
N LEU A 188 -16.60 -9.18 11.85
CA LEU A 188 -16.68 -7.74 11.58
C LEU A 188 -18.05 -7.15 11.93
N GLN A 189 -19.08 -7.98 12.13
CA GLN A 189 -20.45 -7.54 12.37
C GLN A 189 -20.92 -6.53 11.30
N ALA A 190 -20.56 -6.81 10.04
CA ALA A 190 -20.79 -5.93 8.91
C ALA A 190 -21.32 -6.74 7.72
N ASP A 191 -22.35 -6.20 7.09
CA ASP A 191 -22.88 -6.75 5.84
C ASP A 191 -21.95 -6.37 4.67
N PRO A 192 -21.82 -7.24 3.66
CA PRO A 192 -21.16 -6.87 2.40
C PRO A 192 -21.88 -5.68 1.75
N PHE A 193 -21.11 -4.77 1.16
CA PHE A 193 -21.63 -3.60 0.44
C PHE A 193 -22.56 -2.73 1.31
N PRO A 194 -22.07 -2.17 2.44
CA PRO A 194 -22.85 -1.26 3.26
C PRO A 194 -23.27 0.00 2.46
N GLU A 195 -24.30 0.69 2.93
CA GLU A 195 -24.66 2.00 2.38
C GLU A 195 -23.48 2.97 2.50
N LEU A 196 -23.19 3.68 1.41
CA LEU A 196 -22.12 4.68 1.34
C LEU A 196 -22.74 6.07 1.41
N ASP A 197 -22.01 7.01 2.02
CA ASP A 197 -22.44 8.41 2.01
C ASP A 197 -22.10 9.05 0.64
N GLY A 198 -23.08 9.73 0.05
CA GLY A 198 -22.89 10.50 -1.19
C GLY A 198 -22.66 9.72 -2.49
N MET A 199 -22.69 8.38 -2.49
CA MET A 199 -22.58 7.55 -3.71
C MET A 199 -23.14 6.13 -3.52
N THR A 200 -23.25 5.38 -4.61
CA THR A 200 -23.61 3.96 -4.63
C THR A 200 -22.40 3.09 -4.96
N TRP A 201 -22.49 1.79 -4.66
CA TRP A 201 -21.47 0.84 -5.14
C TRP A 201 -21.40 0.75 -6.67
N SER A 202 -22.51 1.06 -7.36
CA SER A 202 -22.56 1.20 -8.82
C SER A 202 -21.71 2.38 -9.29
N ASP A 203 -21.75 3.53 -8.59
CA ASP A 203 -20.89 4.68 -8.88
C ASP A 203 -19.41 4.34 -8.61
N VAL A 204 -19.11 3.60 -7.53
CA VAL A 204 -17.75 3.11 -7.24
C VAL A 204 -17.22 2.22 -8.37
N VAL A 205 -18.06 1.34 -8.91
CA VAL A 205 -17.70 0.51 -10.07
C VAL A 205 -17.33 1.38 -11.27
N ASP A 206 -18.15 2.40 -11.57
CA ASP A 206 -17.92 3.29 -12.70
C ASP A 206 -16.61 4.08 -12.52
N GLU A 207 -16.31 4.58 -11.31
CA GLU A 207 -15.05 5.26 -11.01
C GLU A 207 -13.82 4.35 -11.16
N LEU A 208 -13.89 3.09 -10.71
CA LEU A 208 -12.80 2.14 -10.89
C LEU A 208 -12.60 1.78 -12.38
N LEU A 209 -13.67 1.71 -13.15
CA LEU A 209 -13.60 1.50 -14.60
C LEU A 209 -13.01 2.71 -15.33
N GLU A 210 -13.08 3.93 -14.78
CA GLU A 210 -12.39 5.10 -15.33
C GLU A 210 -10.85 5.03 -15.19
N PHE A 211 -10.31 4.15 -14.33
CA PHE A 211 -8.87 3.98 -14.18
C PHE A 211 -8.27 3.21 -15.37
N GLN A 212 -8.01 3.96 -16.42
CA GLN A 212 -7.48 3.49 -17.70
C GLN A 212 -5.96 3.44 -17.72
N GLY A 213 -5.42 2.61 -18.61
CA GLY A 213 -3.99 2.50 -18.87
C GLY A 213 -3.51 1.06 -18.97
N PRO A 214 -2.28 0.86 -19.48
CA PRO A 214 -1.70 -0.48 -19.68
C PRO A 214 -1.07 -1.07 -18.42
N SER A 215 -1.11 -0.36 -17.28
CA SER A 215 -0.50 -0.84 -16.04
C SER A 215 -1.25 -2.05 -15.47
N ARG A 216 -0.54 -2.92 -14.75
CA ARG A 216 -1.17 -4.06 -14.07
C ARG A 216 -2.14 -3.58 -12.99
N ALA A 217 -1.82 -2.46 -12.34
CA ALA A 217 -2.72 -1.76 -11.42
C ALA A 217 -4.04 -1.34 -12.08
N ALA A 218 -4.03 -0.79 -13.31
CA ALA A 218 -5.24 -0.44 -14.04
C ALA A 218 -6.08 -1.68 -14.37
N THR A 219 -5.44 -2.75 -14.83
CA THR A 219 -6.11 -4.04 -15.03
C THR A 219 -6.73 -4.59 -13.75
N ALA A 220 -6.04 -4.49 -12.61
CA ALA A 220 -6.56 -4.94 -11.33
C ALA A 220 -7.75 -4.12 -10.83
N SER A 221 -7.71 -2.79 -11.02
CA SER A 221 -8.82 -1.91 -10.69
C SER A 221 -10.09 -2.30 -11.46
N ARG A 222 -9.99 -2.54 -12.77
CA ARG A 222 -11.12 -3.04 -13.59
C ARG A 222 -11.58 -4.44 -13.17
N TRP A 223 -10.64 -5.33 -12.83
CA TRP A 223 -10.96 -6.66 -12.31
C TRP A 223 -11.79 -6.60 -11.02
N PHE A 224 -11.46 -5.66 -10.13
CA PHE A 224 -12.19 -5.42 -8.89
C PHE A 224 -13.55 -4.76 -9.16
N ALA A 225 -13.60 -3.79 -10.06
CA ALA A 225 -14.84 -3.14 -10.50
C ALA A 225 -15.84 -4.16 -11.07
N ASP A 226 -15.39 -5.05 -11.96
CA ASP A 226 -16.20 -6.12 -12.53
C ASP A 226 -16.77 -7.05 -11.43
N ALA A 227 -15.97 -7.39 -10.42
CA ALA A 227 -16.40 -8.23 -9.32
C ALA A 227 -17.50 -7.56 -8.47
N ILE A 228 -17.32 -6.28 -8.13
CA ILE A 228 -18.34 -5.49 -7.41
C ILE A 228 -19.60 -5.37 -8.28
N GLY A 229 -19.45 -4.97 -9.55
CA GLY A 229 -20.56 -4.78 -10.47
C GLY A 229 -21.38 -6.05 -10.70
N PHE A 230 -20.73 -7.22 -10.72
CA PHE A 230 -21.44 -8.49 -10.77
C PHE A 230 -22.20 -8.79 -9.47
N LEU A 231 -21.61 -8.50 -8.31
CA LEU A 231 -22.22 -8.80 -7.01
C LEU A 231 -23.39 -7.87 -6.68
N VAL A 232 -23.31 -6.60 -7.06
CA VAL A 232 -24.31 -5.57 -6.78
C VAL A 232 -25.40 -5.53 -7.85
N ASP A 233 -25.02 -5.51 -9.13
CA ASP A 233 -25.93 -5.21 -10.26
C ASP A 233 -26.01 -6.33 -11.31
N ARG A 234 -25.30 -7.45 -11.12
CA ARG A 234 -25.15 -8.53 -12.14
C ARG A 234 -24.59 -8.04 -13.48
N ARG A 235 -23.77 -7.00 -13.47
CA ARG A 235 -23.06 -6.50 -14.66
C ARG A 235 -22.16 -7.60 -15.24
N GLU A 236 -22.06 -7.64 -16.57
CA GLU A 236 -21.12 -8.52 -17.24
C GLU A 236 -19.68 -8.04 -17.02
N ARG A 237 -18.75 -9.00 -17.04
CA ARG A 237 -17.33 -8.71 -16.87
C ARG A 237 -16.73 -8.17 -18.16
N SER A 238 -15.99 -7.07 -18.05
CA SER A 238 -15.25 -6.46 -19.14
C SER A 238 -13.83 -7.01 -19.28
N GLU A 239 -13.17 -7.35 -18.16
CA GLU A 239 -11.77 -7.73 -18.11
C GLU A 239 -11.58 -9.25 -18.02
N LYS A 240 -10.82 -9.80 -18.98
CA LYS A 240 -10.55 -11.24 -19.09
C LYS A 240 -9.16 -11.62 -18.58
N VAL A 241 -8.22 -10.68 -18.58
CA VAL A 241 -6.84 -10.98 -18.17
C VAL A 241 -6.73 -10.86 -16.66
N ARG A 242 -6.22 -11.90 -16.00
CA ARG A 242 -5.92 -11.85 -14.56
C ARG A 242 -4.66 -11.00 -14.34
N PRO A 243 -4.72 -9.92 -13.55
CA PRO A 243 -3.53 -9.14 -13.23
C PRO A 243 -2.53 -10.00 -12.41
N TRP A 244 -1.24 -9.83 -12.68
CA TRP A 244 -0.14 -10.58 -12.06
C TRP A 244 -0.27 -12.11 -12.11
N ALA A 245 -0.89 -12.65 -13.16
CA ALA A 245 -1.05 -14.10 -13.35
C ALA A 245 0.28 -14.87 -13.14
N ASP A 246 1.37 -14.33 -13.68
CA ASP A 246 2.73 -14.84 -13.55
C ASP A 246 3.22 -14.98 -12.09
N ALA A 247 2.90 -14.01 -11.22
CA ALA A 247 3.26 -14.09 -9.80
C ALA A 247 2.39 -15.12 -9.07
N PHE A 248 1.11 -15.20 -9.41
CA PHE A 248 0.20 -16.20 -8.85
C PHE A 248 0.55 -17.62 -9.30
N GLU A 249 1.01 -17.82 -10.53
CA GLU A 249 1.49 -19.12 -11.05
C GLU A 249 2.70 -19.62 -10.25
N ARG A 250 3.73 -18.77 -10.07
CA ARG A 250 4.88 -19.10 -9.20
C ARG A 250 4.46 -19.39 -7.75
N ALA A 251 3.47 -18.65 -7.24
CA ALA A 251 2.96 -18.90 -5.91
C ALA A 251 2.17 -20.23 -5.82
N ALA A 252 1.46 -20.62 -6.87
CA ALA A 252 0.73 -21.88 -6.93
C ALA A 252 1.68 -23.09 -6.93
N GLU A 253 2.88 -22.97 -7.52
CA GLU A 253 3.90 -24.04 -7.50
C GLU A 253 4.38 -24.40 -6.09
N ARG A 254 4.35 -23.44 -5.15
CA ARG A 254 4.79 -23.62 -3.75
C ARG A 254 3.65 -23.85 -2.75
N VAL A 255 2.41 -23.60 -3.15
CA VAL A 255 1.23 -23.80 -2.29
C VAL A 255 0.69 -25.20 -2.54
N VAL A 256 1.05 -26.13 -1.66
CA VAL A 256 0.60 -27.53 -1.75
C VAL A 256 -0.87 -27.67 -1.36
N GLU A 257 -1.30 -26.96 -0.31
CA GLU A 257 -2.68 -26.95 0.16
C GLU A 257 -3.15 -25.50 0.35
N PRO A 258 -4.10 -25.01 -0.46
CA PRO A 258 -4.62 -23.66 -0.30
C PRO A 258 -5.46 -23.56 0.99
N VAL A 259 -5.22 -22.49 1.74
CA VAL A 259 -6.02 -22.11 2.91
C VAL A 259 -7.34 -21.45 2.50
N SER A 260 -8.31 -21.41 3.42
CA SER A 260 -9.61 -20.80 3.16
C SER A 260 -9.50 -19.28 2.93
N PRO A 261 -10.41 -18.65 2.15
CA PRO A 261 -10.44 -17.19 2.03
C PRO A 261 -10.59 -16.48 3.38
N ASN A 262 -11.31 -17.06 4.35
CA ASN A 262 -11.43 -16.47 5.69
C ASN A 262 -10.11 -16.45 6.44
N GLU A 263 -9.24 -17.46 6.28
CA GLU A 263 -7.89 -17.44 6.86
C GLU A 263 -7.01 -16.38 6.19
N VAL A 264 -7.05 -16.31 4.86
CA VAL A 264 -6.27 -15.33 4.07
C VAL A 264 -6.64 -13.89 4.44
N PHE A 265 -7.92 -13.56 4.34
CA PHE A 265 -8.40 -12.22 4.64
C PHE A 265 -8.43 -11.96 6.14
N GLY A 266 -8.63 -12.98 6.98
CA GLY A 266 -8.55 -12.87 8.43
C GLY A 266 -7.15 -12.46 8.90
N ASP A 267 -6.09 -13.09 8.38
CA ASP A 267 -4.70 -12.71 8.69
C ASP A 267 -4.38 -11.29 8.17
N TRP A 268 -4.91 -10.89 7.01
CA TRP A 268 -4.79 -9.50 6.52
C TRP A 268 -5.46 -8.49 7.46
N LEU A 269 -6.71 -8.72 7.83
CA LEU A 269 -7.46 -7.84 8.73
C LEU A 269 -6.84 -7.81 10.13
N ALA A 270 -6.22 -8.91 10.57
CA ALA A 270 -5.49 -8.99 11.83
C ALA A 270 -4.25 -8.06 11.82
N ASP A 271 -3.50 -7.99 10.71
CA ASP A 271 -2.41 -7.02 10.57
C ASP A 271 -2.90 -5.57 10.47
N GLU A 272 -3.99 -5.31 9.76
CA GLU A 272 -4.59 -3.96 9.71
C GLU A 272 -5.03 -3.49 11.09
N LEU A 273 -5.70 -4.35 11.86
CA LEU A 273 -6.12 -4.06 13.23
C LEU A 273 -4.91 -3.82 14.14
N TRP A 274 -3.95 -4.75 14.15
CA TRP A 274 -2.77 -4.69 15.01
C TRP A 274 -1.85 -3.50 14.70
N SER A 275 -1.68 -3.17 13.42
CA SER A 275 -0.85 -2.03 12.98
C SER A 275 -1.43 -0.69 13.44
N MET A 276 -2.74 -0.64 13.72
CA MET A 276 -3.47 0.57 14.10
C MET A 276 -3.35 1.72 13.11
N ARG A 277 -2.89 1.49 11.88
CA ARG A 277 -2.75 2.53 10.84
C ARG A 277 -4.07 3.21 10.51
N TRP A 278 -5.18 2.50 10.71
CA TRP A 278 -6.53 3.05 10.58
C TRP A 278 -6.80 4.25 11.50
N THR A 279 -6.02 4.46 12.57
CA THR A 279 -6.13 5.64 13.45
C THR A 279 -5.51 6.92 12.87
N HIS A 280 -4.76 6.85 11.75
CA HIS A 280 -4.33 8.06 11.01
C HIS A 280 -5.51 8.84 10.42
N TYR A 281 -6.62 8.14 10.16
CA TYR A 281 -7.77 8.68 9.47
C TYR A 281 -8.86 8.97 10.51
N ARG A 282 -9.34 10.22 10.58
CA ARG A 282 -10.36 10.63 11.58
C ARG A 282 -11.62 9.79 11.42
N VAL A 283 -12.27 9.41 12.51
CA VAL A 283 -13.46 8.54 12.53
C VAL A 283 -14.72 9.21 11.93
N GLY A 284 -14.62 10.44 11.44
CA GLY A 284 -15.75 11.23 10.96
C GLY A 284 -16.32 10.86 9.59
N ASP A 285 -15.64 10.00 8.81
CA ASP A 285 -15.92 9.83 7.38
C ASP A 285 -16.61 8.49 7.03
N ALA A 286 -17.08 7.69 8.00
CA ALA A 286 -17.73 6.39 7.73
C ALA A 286 -19.07 6.19 8.49
N PRO A 287 -20.14 5.71 7.83
CA PRO A 287 -21.51 5.61 8.40
C PRO A 287 -21.70 4.48 9.43
N CYS A 288 -20.65 3.79 9.85
CA CYS A 288 -20.74 2.62 10.73
C CYS A 288 -20.25 2.95 12.16
N HIS A 289 -20.92 2.38 13.17
CA HIS A 289 -20.81 2.78 14.57
C HIS A 289 -19.51 2.37 15.31
N ARG A 290 -18.55 1.69 14.67
CA ARG A 290 -17.29 1.20 15.31
C ARG A 290 -16.06 1.28 14.39
N ALA A 291 -15.18 2.27 14.60
CA ALA A 291 -14.02 2.60 13.77
C ALA A 291 -13.17 1.40 13.27
N PRO A 292 -12.76 0.44 14.12
CA PRO A 292 -11.98 -0.70 13.63
C PRO A 292 -12.80 -1.65 12.75
N HIS A 293 -14.11 -1.84 13.00
CA HIS A 293 -14.94 -2.73 12.19
C HIS A 293 -15.29 -2.10 10.84
N CYS A 294 -15.57 -0.79 10.85
CA CYS A 294 -15.97 -0.06 9.66
C CYS A 294 -14.81 0.17 8.69
N ARG A 295 -13.59 0.43 9.16
CA ARG A 295 -12.43 0.64 8.27
C ARG A 295 -11.83 -0.67 7.74
N LEU A 296 -12.00 -1.76 8.48
CA LEU A 296 -11.74 -3.12 8.00
C LEU A 296 -12.75 -3.55 6.92
N ALA A 297 -14.01 -3.10 7.02
CA ALA A 297 -15.04 -3.33 6.01
C ALA A 297 -15.03 -2.31 4.85
N GLY A 298 -14.53 -1.10 5.08
CA GLY A 298 -14.52 0.03 4.15
C GLY A 298 -13.10 0.58 3.98
N HIS A 299 -12.37 0.04 3.02
CA HIS A 299 -11.05 0.53 2.60
C HIS A 299 -11.17 1.53 1.43
N HIS A 300 -12.16 2.44 1.46
CA HIS A 300 -12.55 3.29 0.33
C HIS A 300 -12.37 4.81 0.52
N ASP A 301 -11.81 5.29 1.65
CA ASP A 301 -11.56 6.74 1.90
C ASP A 301 -10.42 7.33 1.06
N ALA A 302 -9.58 6.51 0.43
CA ALA A 302 -8.40 6.99 -0.31
C ALA A 302 -8.78 7.72 -1.61
N LEU A 303 -9.94 7.40 -2.21
CA LEU A 303 -10.42 8.01 -3.45
C LEU A 303 -11.01 9.42 -3.23
N GLU A 304 -11.55 9.69 -2.04
CA GLU A 304 -12.13 11.01 -1.72
C GLU A 304 -11.07 12.12 -1.64
N ARG A 305 -9.84 11.78 -1.23
CA ARG A 305 -8.70 12.73 -1.22
C ARG A 305 -8.17 13.02 -2.62
N GLN A 306 -8.36 12.12 -3.59
CA GLN A 306 -8.12 12.43 -5.01
C GLN A 306 -9.20 13.35 -5.59
N ARG A 307 -10.46 13.21 -5.16
CA ARG A 307 -11.58 14.10 -5.57
C ARG A 307 -11.37 15.56 -5.15
N LEU A 308 -10.87 15.81 -3.93
CA LEU A 308 -10.62 17.18 -3.47
C LEU A 308 -9.45 17.87 -4.19
N ARG A 309 -8.51 17.12 -4.76
CA ARG A 309 -7.37 17.66 -5.54
C ARG A 309 -7.71 17.92 -7.00
N ARG A 310 -8.69 17.21 -7.58
CA ARG A 310 -9.14 17.44 -8.96
C ARG A 310 -10.16 18.58 -9.11
N ARG A 311 -10.84 18.98 -8.03
CA ARG A 311 -11.80 20.10 -8.05
C ARG A 311 -11.15 21.48 -7.90
N SER A 312 -9.88 21.57 -7.50
CA SER A 312 -9.09 22.81 -7.47
C SER A 312 -8.29 22.95 -8.77
N GLY A 313 -9.00 23.03 -9.90
CA GLY A 313 -8.40 23.05 -11.23
C GLY A 313 -7.42 24.20 -11.48
N ASP A 314 -6.52 23.95 -12.43
CA ASP A 314 -6.23 24.92 -13.48
C ASP A 314 -6.07 24.15 -14.80
N ASP A 315 -6.86 24.58 -15.78
CA ASP A 315 -6.79 24.22 -17.18
C ASP A 315 -5.38 24.46 -17.73
N CYS A 316 -4.69 23.40 -18.15
CA CYS A 316 -3.62 23.52 -19.13
C CYS A 316 -4.15 23.06 -20.48
N GLY A 317 -5.03 23.89 -21.03
CA GLY A 317 -5.49 23.82 -22.40
C GLY A 317 -4.31 23.88 -23.39
N CYS A 318 -4.50 23.13 -24.46
CA CYS A 318 -3.69 23.12 -25.66
C CYS A 318 -3.73 24.51 -26.32
N ASP A 319 -2.57 25.09 -26.65
CA ASP A 319 -2.31 25.86 -27.88
C ASP A 319 -1.10 26.80 -27.71
N ARG A 320 -0.19 26.79 -28.69
CA ARG A 320 0.56 27.96 -29.18
C ARG A 320 1.43 27.57 -30.37
N ASP A 321 0.84 27.64 -31.55
CA ASP A 321 1.50 28.22 -32.72
C ASP A 321 1.12 29.71 -32.74
N ASP A 322 2.12 30.59 -32.77
CA ASP A 322 2.14 31.91 -33.44
C ASP A 322 3.23 32.84 -32.86
N ARG A 323 4.25 33.08 -33.69
CA ARG A 323 5.08 34.31 -33.72
C ARG A 323 4.23 35.44 -34.34
N PRO A 324 4.53 36.78 -34.21
CA PRO A 324 5.84 37.36 -34.57
C PRO A 324 6.27 38.76 -34.02
N VAL A 325 7.46 39.19 -34.47
CA VAL A 325 8.09 40.54 -34.57
C VAL A 325 8.57 41.20 -33.27
N GLY A 326 9.79 41.74 -33.11
CA GLY A 326 10.97 42.04 -33.96
C GLY A 326 12.16 42.33 -33.02
N ALA A 327 13.28 42.96 -33.34
CA ALA A 327 14.00 43.35 -34.53
C ALA A 327 15.39 43.81 -34.02
N CYS A 328 16.48 43.27 -34.56
CA CYS A 328 17.84 43.87 -34.59
C CYS A 328 18.75 42.90 -35.37
N ALA A 329 18.85 43.05 -36.69
CA ALA A 329 19.79 43.92 -37.40
C ALA A 329 21.09 43.17 -37.81
N SER A 330 21.10 42.81 -39.09
CA SER A 330 22.23 42.92 -40.03
C SER A 330 23.53 42.14 -39.74
N ARG A 331 23.79 41.12 -40.57
CA ARG A 331 24.77 41.15 -41.68
C ARG A 331 25.12 39.71 -42.07
N ASP A 332 24.71 39.32 -43.27
CA ASP A 332 25.41 38.35 -44.11
C ASP A 332 26.14 39.18 -45.19
N PRO A 333 27.31 38.77 -45.72
CA PRO A 333 27.31 37.64 -46.66
C PRO A 333 28.59 36.77 -46.68
N GLY A 334 28.44 35.50 -47.09
CA GLY A 334 29.54 34.72 -47.69
C GLY A 334 29.34 33.21 -47.52
N VAL A 335 28.70 32.50 -48.45
CA VAL A 335 29.31 31.89 -49.66
C VAL A 335 30.31 30.75 -49.34
N ASN A 336 29.91 29.56 -49.80
CA ASN A 336 30.67 28.39 -50.26
C ASN A 336 31.01 27.23 -49.31
N ALA A 337 30.70 26.05 -49.90
CA ALA A 337 31.16 24.68 -49.68
C ALA A 337 30.41 23.85 -48.64
#